data_AF-A0AAE9XI78-F1
#
_entry.id   AF-A0AAE9XI78-F1
#
_cell.length_a   1.000
_cell.length_b   1.000
_cell.length_c   1.000
_cell.angle_alpha   90.00
_cell.angle_beta   90.00
_cell.angle_gamma   90.00
#
_symmetry.space_group_name_H-M   'P 1'
#
loop_
_entity.id
_entity.type
_entity.pdbx_description
1 polymer ?
#
loop_
_entity_poly.entity_id
_entity_poly.type
_entity_poly.pdbx_seq_one_letter_code
_entity_poly.pdbx_strand_id
1 'polypeptide(L)'
;MLVSIKASIIVGGKRKYTPVRMSIGISLPENQWANGRAAVKSDKKRGVEACPIAYEVNRVLDDARNRALRIAFVSEKEGVSYSVLKDRLLSDVELSQIIGRKRASQCAIDWIDEHIENRRVAEPTKKQMRMTAEKMRRFDKVRGSVDTWMNIDYRYYDAFVSFLMQETGNSFQI
;
A
#
# COMPACT_ATOMS: atom_id res chain seq x y z
N MET A 1 -3.08 7.13 -2.76
CA MET A 1 -3.66 7.60 -4.05
C MET A 1 -4.59 6.53 -4.63
N LEU A 2 -5.62 6.94 -5.41
CA LEU A 2 -6.54 6.05 -6.15
C LEU A 2 -6.16 5.94 -7.65
N VAL A 3 -5.90 4.75 -8.17
CA VAL A 3 -5.98 4.43 -9.60
C VAL A 3 -7.44 4.45 -10.02
N SER A 4 -7.77 5.23 -11.06
CA SER A 4 -9.11 5.26 -11.65
C SER A 4 -9.08 4.61 -13.02
N ILE A 5 -9.74 3.46 -13.17
CA ILE A 5 -10.02 2.86 -14.47
C ILE A 5 -11.45 3.19 -14.89
N LYS A 6 -11.70 3.38 -16.19
CA LYS A 6 -13.06 3.37 -16.73
C LYS A 6 -13.31 1.97 -17.25
N ALA A 7 -14.21 1.23 -16.61
CA ALA A 7 -14.66 -0.08 -17.06
C ALA A 7 -16.09 0.02 -17.57
N SER A 8 -16.42 -0.74 -18.62
CA SER A 8 -17.81 -0.90 -19.02
C SER A 8 -18.47 -1.94 -18.09
N ILE A 9 -19.66 -1.63 -17.62
CA ILE A 9 -20.43 -2.45 -16.69
C ILE A 9 -21.86 -2.56 -17.22
N ILE A 10 -22.50 -3.72 -17.06
CA ILE A 10 -23.91 -3.88 -17.41
C ILE A 10 -24.75 -3.44 -16.21
N VAL A 11 -25.55 -2.39 -16.39
CA VAL A 11 -26.49 -1.88 -15.38
C VAL A 11 -27.89 -1.92 -15.98
N GLY A 12 -28.77 -2.79 -15.45
CA GLY A 12 -30.13 -2.96 -15.96
C GLY A 12 -30.20 -3.37 -17.43
N GLY A 13 -29.32 -4.28 -17.86
CA GLY A 13 -29.24 -4.77 -19.25
C GLY A 13 -28.59 -3.80 -20.26
N LYS A 14 -28.20 -2.59 -19.82
CA LYS A 14 -27.52 -1.59 -20.67
C LYS A 14 -26.07 -1.41 -20.26
N ARG A 15 -25.17 -1.31 -21.24
CA ARG A 15 -23.74 -1.07 -21.02
C ARG A 15 -23.52 0.39 -20.60
N LYS A 16 -22.89 0.60 -19.44
CA LYS A 16 -22.51 1.92 -18.91
C LYS A 16 -21.02 1.93 -18.56
N TYR A 17 -20.31 2.98 -18.93
CA TYR A 17 -18.91 3.16 -18.55
C TYR A 17 -18.83 3.86 -17.19
N THR A 18 -18.38 3.14 -16.17
CA THR A 18 -18.32 3.66 -14.79
C THR A 18 -16.87 3.71 -14.32
N PRO A 19 -16.42 4.82 -13.70
CA PRO A 19 -15.10 4.88 -13.11
C PRO A 19 -15.03 3.96 -11.88
N VAL A 20 -14.06 3.06 -11.85
CA VAL A 20 -13.68 2.27 -10.68
C VAL A 20 -12.39 2.84 -10.13
N ARG A 21 -12.43 3.27 -8.87
CA ARG A 21 -11.28 3.80 -8.15
C ARG A 21 -10.73 2.73 -7.20
N MET A 22 -9.43 2.51 -7.21
CA MET A 22 -8.73 1.57 -6.33
C MET A 22 -7.48 2.21 -5.74
N SER A 23 -7.25 2.07 -4.44
CA SER A 23 -6.04 2.63 -3.82
C SER A 23 -4.82 1.78 -4.17
N ILE A 24 -3.70 2.44 -4.51
CA ILE A 24 -2.40 1.76 -4.70
C ILE A 24 -1.56 1.70 -3.42
N GLY A 25 -2.11 2.07 -2.27
CA GLY A 25 -1.38 2.04 -0.99
C GLY A 25 -0.24 3.06 -0.84
N ILE A 26 0.21 3.68 -1.93
CA ILE A 26 1.25 4.72 -1.92
C ILE A 26 0.62 6.08 -1.55
N SER A 27 1.22 6.74 -0.57
CA SER A 27 0.94 8.11 -0.17
C SER A 27 2.18 8.97 -0.43
N LEU A 28 2.00 10.07 -1.16
CA LEU A 28 3.01 11.12 -1.33
C LEU A 28 2.40 12.45 -0.89
N PRO A 29 3.21 13.40 -0.41
CA PRO A 29 2.80 14.79 -0.19
C PRO A 29 2.05 15.39 -1.38
N GLU A 30 1.08 16.26 -1.13
CA GLU A 30 0.25 16.88 -2.20
C GLU A 30 1.10 17.62 -3.25
N ASN A 31 2.12 18.34 -2.79
CA ASN A 31 3.06 19.06 -3.64
C ASN A 31 3.95 18.15 -4.51
N GLN A 32 4.03 16.84 -4.23
CA GLN A 32 4.78 15.88 -5.03
C GLN A 32 3.94 15.22 -6.13
N TRP A 33 2.69 15.64 -6.29
CA TRP A 33 1.80 15.19 -7.36
C TRP A 33 1.70 16.23 -8.48
N ALA A 34 1.75 15.76 -9.72
CA ALA A 34 1.47 16.54 -10.92
C ALA A 34 0.48 15.78 -11.81
N ASN A 35 -0.71 16.34 -12.02
CA ASN A 35 -1.75 15.78 -12.91
C ASN A 35 -2.09 14.31 -12.61
N GLY A 36 -2.17 13.93 -11.32
CA GLY A 36 -2.48 12.55 -10.93
C GLY A 36 -1.33 11.55 -11.11
N ARG A 37 -0.10 12.03 -11.28
CA ARG A 37 1.14 11.22 -11.33
C ARG A 37 2.17 11.79 -10.37
N ALA A 38 3.10 10.96 -9.91
CA ALA A 38 4.21 11.44 -9.11
C ALA A 38 5.08 12.37 -9.96
N ALA A 39 5.37 13.56 -9.46
CA ALA A 39 6.06 14.60 -10.21
C ALA A 39 7.52 14.21 -10.46
N VAL A 40 7.91 14.10 -11.73
CA VAL A 40 9.31 13.77 -12.11
C VAL A 40 10.22 14.99 -12.03
N LYS A 41 9.66 16.18 -12.19
CA LYS A 41 10.36 17.47 -12.13
C LYS A 41 9.57 18.44 -11.26
N SER A 42 10.28 19.33 -10.59
CA SER A 42 9.68 20.42 -9.84
C SER A 42 9.09 21.48 -10.79
N ASP A 43 7.95 22.04 -10.42
CA ASP A 43 7.34 23.20 -11.08
C ASP A 43 7.00 24.25 -10.00
N LYS A 44 7.89 25.23 -9.86
CA LYS A 44 7.74 26.31 -8.88
C LYS A 44 6.49 27.16 -9.09
N LYS A 45 6.00 27.30 -10.34
CA LYS A 45 4.80 28.10 -10.63
C LYS A 45 3.52 27.43 -10.11
N ARG A 46 3.54 26.11 -10.03
CA ARG A 46 2.41 25.29 -9.58
C ARG A 46 2.58 24.75 -8.15
N GLY A 47 3.66 25.15 -7.45
CA GLY A 47 3.99 24.63 -6.12
C GLY A 47 4.31 23.14 -6.11
N VAL A 48 4.78 22.58 -7.23
CA VAL A 48 5.08 21.15 -7.37
C VAL A 48 6.57 20.89 -7.12
N GLU A 49 6.86 19.90 -6.29
CA GLU A 49 8.19 19.38 -6.01
C GLU A 49 8.41 18.05 -6.71
N ALA A 50 9.63 17.82 -7.21
CA ALA A 50 10.01 16.51 -7.74
C ALA A 50 9.93 15.44 -6.64
N CYS A 51 9.22 14.36 -6.93
CA CYS A 51 9.17 13.17 -6.08
C CYS A 51 10.43 12.31 -6.34
N PRO A 52 11.23 11.98 -5.31
CA PRO A 52 12.43 11.15 -5.46
C PRO A 52 12.15 9.76 -6.04
N ILE A 53 10.97 9.21 -5.76
CA ILE A 53 10.52 7.88 -6.22
C ILE A 53 9.51 7.96 -7.38
N ALA A 54 9.48 9.08 -8.11
CA ALA A 54 8.44 9.33 -9.12
C ALA A 54 8.33 8.21 -10.15
N TYR A 55 9.46 7.71 -10.65
CA TYR A 55 9.48 6.65 -11.66
C TYR A 55 8.88 5.34 -11.15
N GLU A 56 9.19 4.95 -9.92
CA GLU A 56 8.69 3.72 -9.31
C GLU A 56 7.18 3.80 -9.07
N VAL A 57 6.72 4.93 -8.50
CA VAL A 57 5.29 5.18 -8.26
C VAL A 57 4.51 5.21 -9.58
N ASN A 58 5.05 5.88 -10.59
CA ASN A 58 4.43 5.97 -11.91
C ASN A 58 4.39 4.62 -12.62
N ARG A 59 5.43 3.79 -12.48
CA ARG A 59 5.43 2.41 -12.99
C ARG A 59 4.35 1.57 -12.32
N VAL A 60 4.24 1.61 -11.00
CA VAL A 60 3.20 0.90 -10.24
C VAL A 60 1.80 1.34 -10.67
N LEU A 61 1.58 2.64 -10.87
CA LEU A 61 0.32 3.17 -11.38
C LEU A 61 -0.05 2.59 -12.75
N ASP A 62 0.93 2.51 -13.66
CA ASP A 62 0.71 2.00 -15.02
C ASP A 62 0.47 0.49 -15.02
N ASP A 63 1.26 -0.29 -14.28
CA ASP A 63 1.11 -1.73 -14.14
C ASP A 63 -0.25 -2.09 -13.53
N ALA A 64 -0.66 -1.37 -12.47
CA ALA A 64 -1.94 -1.59 -11.79
C ALA A 64 -3.11 -1.27 -12.73
N ARG A 65 -3.01 -0.16 -13.47
CA ARG A 65 -4.00 0.24 -14.46
C ARG A 65 -4.14 -0.82 -15.56
N ASN A 66 -3.01 -1.31 -16.08
CA ASN A 66 -3.00 -2.31 -17.14
C ASN A 66 -3.64 -3.63 -16.69
N ARG A 67 -3.29 -4.13 -15.50
CA ARG A 67 -3.89 -5.35 -14.95
C ARG A 67 -5.39 -5.17 -14.69
N ALA A 68 -5.80 -4.05 -14.10
CA ALA A 68 -7.19 -3.75 -13.83
C ALA A 68 -8.03 -3.64 -15.12
N LEU A 69 -7.47 -3.08 -16.20
CA LEU A 69 -8.12 -3.04 -17.51
C LEU A 69 -8.31 -4.44 -18.12
N ARG A 70 -7.33 -5.35 -17.96
CA ARG A 70 -7.48 -6.75 -18.41
C ARG A 70 -8.62 -7.47 -17.67
N ILE A 71 -8.70 -7.31 -16.35
CA ILE A 71 -9.78 -7.88 -15.53
C ILE A 71 -11.14 -7.32 -15.97
N ALA A 72 -11.22 -6.01 -16.20
CA ALA A 72 -12.43 -5.36 -16.68
C ALA A 72 -12.86 -5.88 -18.06
N PHE A 73 -11.92 -6.04 -18.99
CA PHE A 73 -12.21 -6.54 -20.34
C PHE A 73 -12.73 -7.98 -20.34
N VAL A 74 -12.13 -8.87 -19.55
CA VAL A 74 -12.61 -10.26 -19.39
C VAL A 74 -14.01 -10.27 -18.77
N SER A 75 -14.21 -9.47 -17.71
CA SER A 75 -15.49 -9.34 -17.03
C SER A 75 -16.59 -8.79 -17.95
N GLU A 76 -16.26 -7.84 -18.82
CA GLU A 76 -17.18 -7.32 -19.85
C GLU A 76 -17.59 -8.42 -20.85
N LYS A 77 -16.63 -9.23 -21.31
CA LYS A 77 -16.93 -10.36 -22.22
C LYS A 77 -17.84 -11.40 -21.58
N GLU A 78 -17.66 -11.66 -20.29
CA GLU A 78 -18.47 -12.61 -19.53
C GLU A 78 -19.82 -12.03 -19.07
N GLY A 79 -20.06 -10.74 -19.30
CA GLY A 79 -21.31 -10.08 -18.94
C GLY A 79 -21.58 -10.01 -17.44
N VAL A 80 -20.54 -10.05 -16.60
CA VAL A 80 -20.70 -10.06 -15.14
C VAL A 80 -21.17 -8.71 -14.59
N SER A 81 -21.84 -8.75 -13.43
CA SER A 81 -22.32 -7.55 -12.76
C SER A 81 -21.17 -6.71 -12.18
N TYR A 82 -21.49 -5.47 -11.80
CA TYR A 82 -20.54 -4.56 -11.17
C TYR A 82 -19.96 -5.08 -9.85
N SER A 83 -20.77 -5.77 -9.04
CA SER A 83 -20.31 -6.36 -7.78
C SER A 83 -19.23 -7.42 -8.03
N VAL A 84 -19.47 -8.31 -9.00
CA VAL A 84 -18.52 -9.35 -9.38
C VAL A 84 -17.22 -8.75 -9.94
N LEU A 85 -17.32 -7.68 -10.75
CA LEU A 85 -16.12 -6.96 -11.21
C LEU A 85 -15.33 -6.38 -10.02
N LYS A 86 -16.00 -5.76 -9.04
CA LYS A 86 -15.34 -5.26 -7.83
C LYS A 86 -14.63 -6.37 -7.08
N ASP A 87 -15.29 -7.50 -6.87
CA ASP A 87 -14.72 -8.64 -6.16
C ASP A 87 -13.47 -9.17 -6.87
N ARG A 88 -13.54 -9.33 -8.20
CA ARG A 88 -12.38 -9.74 -9.02
C ARG A 88 -11.21 -8.78 -8.91
N LEU A 89 -11.46 -7.47 -8.94
CA LEU A 89 -10.42 -6.46 -8.76
C LEU A 89 -9.81 -6.47 -7.35
N LEU A 90 -10.57 -6.89 -6.34
CA LEU A 90 -10.09 -7.00 -4.95
C LEU A 90 -9.36 -8.31 -4.68
N SER A 91 -9.76 -9.41 -5.32
CA SER A 91 -9.21 -10.74 -5.10
C SER A 91 -8.06 -11.09 -6.05
N ASP A 92 -7.81 -10.28 -7.08
CA ASP A 92 -6.76 -10.57 -8.07
C ASP A 92 -5.37 -10.52 -7.44
N VAL A 93 -4.65 -11.64 -7.53
CA VAL A 93 -3.35 -11.84 -6.88
C VAL A 93 -2.28 -10.94 -7.50
N GLU A 94 -2.24 -10.86 -8.83
CA GLU A 94 -1.25 -10.05 -9.55
C GLU A 94 -1.48 -8.56 -9.30
N LEU A 95 -2.74 -8.09 -9.39
CA LEU A 95 -3.10 -6.71 -9.07
C LEU A 95 -2.75 -6.38 -7.63
N SER A 96 -3.02 -7.30 -6.70
CA SER A 96 -2.66 -7.16 -5.29
C SER A 96 -1.15 -7.03 -5.08
N GLN A 97 -0.35 -7.85 -5.77
CA GLN A 97 1.11 -7.75 -5.74
C GLN A 97 1.62 -6.42 -6.32
N ILE A 98 1.10 -5.99 -7.47
CA ILE A 98 1.50 -4.74 -8.13
C ILE A 98 1.24 -3.53 -7.23
N ILE A 99 0.03 -3.43 -6.67
CA ILE A 99 -0.36 -2.30 -5.83
C ILE A 99 0.13 -2.41 -4.38
N GLY A 100 0.86 -3.48 -4.06
CA GLY A 100 1.22 -3.80 -2.68
C GLY A 100 0.00 -3.98 -1.77
N ARG A 101 -1.20 -4.28 -2.30
CA ARG A 101 -2.35 -4.70 -1.49
C ARG A 101 -2.06 -6.10 -0.98
N LYS A 102 -2.02 -6.22 0.34
CA LYS A 102 -1.74 -7.47 1.03
C LYS A 102 -3.01 -8.31 1.11
N ARG A 103 -2.85 -9.64 1.07
CA ARG A 103 -3.92 -10.56 1.52
C ARG A 103 -4.33 -10.12 2.92
N ALA A 104 -5.63 -9.95 3.15
CA ALA A 104 -6.17 -9.55 4.45
C ALA A 104 -5.81 -10.54 5.60
N SER A 105 -5.23 -11.70 5.28
CA SER A 105 -4.93 -12.80 6.19
C SER A 105 -3.49 -12.89 6.70
N GLN A 106 -2.56 -12.03 6.28
CA GLN A 106 -1.16 -12.14 6.68
C GLN A 106 -0.84 -11.10 7.77
N CYS A 107 -0.38 -11.59 8.93
CA CYS A 107 0.14 -10.79 10.04
C CYS A 107 1.11 -9.72 9.50
N ALA A 108 0.93 -8.48 9.93
CA ALA A 108 1.71 -7.37 9.40
C ALA A 108 3.20 -7.52 9.69
N ILE A 109 3.55 -8.02 10.86
CA ILE A 109 4.94 -8.23 11.24
C ILE A 109 5.57 -9.37 10.45
N ASP A 110 4.87 -10.48 10.21
CA ASP A 110 5.41 -11.60 9.43
C ASP A 110 5.78 -11.16 8.00
N TRP A 111 4.99 -10.26 7.42
CA TRP A 111 5.33 -9.65 6.13
C TRP A 111 6.58 -8.75 6.23
N ILE A 112 6.76 -8.02 7.34
CA ILE A 112 7.95 -7.18 7.55
C ILE A 112 9.21 -8.05 7.56
N ASP A 113 9.18 -9.23 8.19
CA ASP A 113 10.32 -10.15 8.19
C ASP A 113 10.68 -10.64 6.80
N GLU A 114 9.68 -11.12 6.05
CA GLU A 114 9.88 -11.57 4.67
C GLU A 114 10.45 -10.43 3.80
N HIS A 115 10.00 -9.20 4.02
CA HIS A 115 10.53 -8.03 3.31
C HIS A 115 11.97 -7.69 3.70
N ILE A 116 12.34 -7.84 4.97
CA ILE A 116 13.72 -7.61 5.44
C ILE A 116 14.68 -8.62 4.79
N GLU A 117 14.30 -9.90 4.74
CA GLU A 117 15.14 -10.94 4.16
C GLU A 117 15.41 -10.70 2.67
N ASN A 118 14.38 -10.30 1.92
CA ASN A 118 14.48 -10.05 0.48
C ASN A 118 15.16 -8.72 0.10
N ARG A 119 15.47 -7.86 1.09
CA ARG A 119 16.08 -6.55 0.84
C ARG A 119 17.56 -6.67 0.47
N ARG A 120 18.00 -5.93 -0.55
CA ARG A 120 19.42 -5.82 -0.95
C ARG A 120 20.14 -4.74 -0.13
N VAL A 121 20.31 -4.98 1.16
CA VAL A 121 21.10 -4.14 2.07
C VAL A 121 22.12 -4.97 2.83
N ALA A 122 23.15 -4.32 3.36
CA ALA A 122 24.19 -4.98 4.15
C ALA A 122 23.59 -5.65 5.40
N GLU A 123 24.20 -6.76 5.82
CA GLU A 123 23.71 -7.56 6.95
C GLU A 123 23.58 -6.76 8.28
N PRO A 124 24.47 -5.82 8.62
CA PRO A 124 24.27 -4.97 9.79
C PRO A 124 22.99 -4.13 9.74
N THR A 125 22.60 -3.64 8.56
CA THR A 125 21.34 -2.92 8.35
C THR A 125 20.16 -3.86 8.49
N LYS A 126 20.23 -5.08 7.93
CA LYS A 126 19.18 -6.10 8.14
C LYS A 126 19.01 -6.42 9.61
N LYS A 127 20.11 -6.56 10.36
CA LYS A 127 20.08 -6.78 11.81
C LYS A 127 19.33 -5.67 12.56
N GLN A 128 19.59 -4.40 12.24
CA GLN A 128 18.86 -3.28 12.82
C GLN A 128 17.36 -3.30 12.47
N MET A 129 17.01 -3.68 11.25
CA MET A 129 15.61 -3.84 10.84
C MET A 129 14.91 -4.97 11.59
N ARG A 130 15.55 -6.14 11.72
CA ARG A 130 15.02 -7.28 12.50
C ARG A 130 14.81 -6.89 13.97
N MET A 131 15.75 -6.13 14.55
CA MET A 131 15.59 -5.62 15.92
C MET A 131 14.37 -4.70 16.06
N THR A 132 14.09 -3.88 15.05
CA THR A 132 12.92 -2.98 15.06
C THR A 132 11.63 -3.79 14.95
N ALA A 133 11.58 -4.77 14.04
CA ALA A 133 10.44 -5.69 13.91
C ALA A 133 10.18 -6.47 15.21
N GLU A 134 11.24 -6.91 15.89
CA GLU A 134 11.12 -7.59 17.19
C GLU A 134 10.54 -6.68 18.28
N LYS A 135 10.91 -5.40 18.30
CA LYS A 135 10.30 -4.42 19.22
C LYS A 135 8.82 -4.20 18.93
N MET A 136 8.42 -4.18 17.66
CA MET A 136 7.01 -4.13 17.27
C MET A 136 6.25 -5.37 17.78
N ARG A 137 6.82 -6.59 17.66
CA ARG A 137 6.19 -7.80 18.22
C ARG A 137 5.96 -7.73 19.72
N ARG A 138 6.93 -7.17 20.45
CA ARG A 138 6.83 -7.01 21.91
C ARG A 138 5.72 -6.03 22.26
N PHE A 139 5.67 -4.90 21.57
CA PHE A 139 4.61 -3.92 21.74
C PHE A 139 3.22 -4.52 21.48
N ASP A 140 3.06 -5.29 20.40
CA ASP A 140 1.80 -5.96 20.07
C ASP A 140 1.36 -6.97 21.14
N LYS A 141 2.32 -7.73 21.70
CA LYS A 141 2.05 -8.64 22.82
C LYS A 141 1.56 -7.89 24.06
N VAL A 142 2.11 -6.72 24.37
CA VAL A 142 1.67 -5.89 25.51
C VAL A 142 0.28 -5.30 25.25
N ARG A 143 0.00 -4.90 24.01
CA ARG A 143 -1.26 -4.26 23.61
C ARG A 143 -2.41 -5.25 23.38
N GLY A 144 -2.12 -6.54 23.19
CA GLY A 144 -3.12 -7.59 22.97
C GLY A 144 -3.80 -7.52 21.60
N SER A 145 -3.19 -6.88 20.60
CA SER A 145 -3.70 -6.82 19.22
C SER A 145 -2.79 -7.62 18.30
N VAL A 146 -3.38 -8.53 17.52
CA VAL A 146 -2.65 -9.29 16.50
C VAL A 146 -2.74 -8.51 15.20
N ASP A 147 -1.63 -7.90 14.82
CA ASP A 147 -1.61 -6.78 13.90
C ASP A 147 -1.93 -7.15 12.46
N THR A 148 -3.02 -6.56 11.97
CA THR A 148 -3.27 -6.39 10.54
C THR A 148 -2.79 -5.01 10.12
N TRP A 149 -2.51 -4.81 8.83
CA TRP A 149 -2.06 -3.53 8.30
C TRP A 149 -3.03 -2.37 8.52
N MET A 150 -4.32 -2.64 8.78
CA MET A 150 -5.29 -1.59 9.12
C MET A 150 -5.08 -1.03 10.52
N ASN A 151 -4.42 -1.78 11.40
CA ASN A 151 -4.19 -1.41 12.80
C ASN A 151 -2.88 -0.64 12.99
N ILE A 152 -1.96 -0.65 12.00
CA ILE A 152 -0.72 0.14 11.99
C ILE A 152 -1.03 1.54 11.43
N ASP A 153 -1.76 2.33 12.22
CA ASP A 153 -2.13 3.71 11.92
C ASP A 153 -1.28 4.73 12.71
N TYR A 154 -1.65 6.01 12.66
CA TYR A 154 -0.97 7.05 13.43
C TYR A 154 -1.01 6.80 14.95
N ARG A 155 -2.11 6.25 15.48
CA ARG A 155 -2.25 5.97 16.92
C ARG A 155 -1.37 4.80 17.32
N TYR A 156 -1.23 3.81 16.46
CA TYR A 156 -0.25 2.74 16.64
C TYR A 156 1.16 3.29 16.72
N TYR A 157 1.53 4.17 15.79
CA TYR A 157 2.86 4.77 15.77
C TYR A 157 3.15 5.56 17.06
N ASP A 158 2.21 6.41 17.50
CA ASP A 158 2.38 7.23 18.70
C ASP A 158 2.52 6.38 19.98
N ALA A 159 1.68 5.35 20.11
CA ALA A 159 1.75 4.40 21.22
C ALA A 159 3.03 3.55 21.19
N PHE A 160 3.50 3.17 19.99
CA PHE A 160 4.75 2.44 19.82
C PHE A 160 5.96 3.31 20.19
N VAL A 161 6.00 4.58 19.77
CA VAL A 161 7.06 5.52 20.17
C VAL A 161 7.08 5.69 21.70
N SER A 162 5.91 5.85 22.31
CA SER A 162 5.78 5.94 23.78
C SER A 162 6.31 4.69 24.48
N PHE A 163 5.99 3.50 23.96
CA PHE A 163 6.53 2.23 24.45
C PHE A 163 8.06 2.16 24.33
N LEU A 164 8.61 2.58 23.19
CA LEU A 164 10.06 2.60 22.97
C LEU A 164 10.78 3.54 23.94
N MET A 165 10.19 4.71 24.24
CA MET A 165 10.72 5.66 25.23
C MET A 165 10.71 5.08 26.65
N GLN A 166 9.69 4.30 27.01
CA GLN A 166 9.62 3.62 28.30
C GLN A 166 10.65 2.48 28.41
N GLU A 167 10.84 1.68 27.35
CA GLU A 167 11.86 0.63 27.33
C GLU A 167 13.30 1.20 27.39
N THR A 168 13.55 2.34 26.75
CA THR A 168 14.87 3.00 26.78
C THR A 168 15.12 3.78 28.08
N GLY A 169 14.08 4.27 28.76
CA GLY A 169 14.19 4.86 30.09
C GLY A 169 14.63 3.87 31.18
N ASN A 170 14.24 2.59 31.06
CA ASN A 170 14.63 1.54 32.00
C ASN A 170 16.04 0.96 31.75
N SER A 171 16.75 1.37 30.69
CA SER A 171 18.11 0.89 30.39
C SER A 171 19.24 1.72 31.01
N PHE A 172 18.91 2.80 31.73
CA PHE A 172 19.88 3.69 32.41
C PHE A 172 19.94 3.51 33.94
N GLN A 173 19.41 2.39 34.46
CA GLN A 173 19.58 1.99 35.87
C GLN A 173 20.26 0.63 35.98
N ILE A 174 21.51 0.51 35.51
CA ILE A 174 22.52 -0.43 36.05
C ILE A 174 23.90 0.22 35.90
#